data_AF-A0A5N3SD53-F1
#
_entry.id   AF-A0A5N3SD53-F1
#
_cell.length_a   1.000
_cell.length_b   1.000
_cell.length_c   1.000
_cell.angle_alpha   90.00
_cell.angle_beta   90.00
_cell.angle_gamma   90.00
#
_symmetry.space_group_name_H-M   'P 1'
#
loop_
_entity.id
_entity.type
_entity.pdbx_description
1 polymer ?
#
loop_
_entity_poly.entity_id
_entity_poly.type
_entity_poly.pdbx_seq_one_letter_code
_entity_poly.pdbx_strand_id
1 'polypeptide(L)'
;MNLKSLTLLSLSLFTHAVHAHPEQPSLMEKLFNQEAVKAVIDVAFETKNVRYTEFATLFNLCQKVPDSEQCGEAYDAKRKNYEIAKANHDVLLMANHPEFIGLLMPPSNYPELTHALKVLGYLNPDLDDIKNDQVLSALNYWLKKHDFSETEQIYFMHALLVRTEELSMQLKESGIKRNDQPSTTNPERV
;
A
#
# COMPACT_ATOMS: atom_id res chain seq x y z
N MET A 1 42.73 0.82 -72.17
CA MET A 1 42.01 -0.25 -71.47
C MET A 1 42.57 -0.34 -70.06
N ASN A 2 41.69 -0.16 -69.07
CA ASN A 2 41.98 0.26 -67.70
C ASN A 2 42.36 -0.87 -66.73
N LEU A 3 43.11 -0.44 -65.69
CA LEU A 3 43.13 -0.86 -64.28
C LEU A 3 43.24 -2.34 -63.90
N LYS A 4 44.28 -2.65 -63.11
CA LYS A 4 44.15 -3.50 -61.92
C LYS A 4 44.93 -2.89 -60.75
N SER A 5 44.27 -2.03 -59.99
CA SER A 5 44.68 -1.72 -58.61
C SER A 5 43.82 -2.57 -57.68
N LEU A 6 44.47 -3.48 -56.94
CA LEU A 6 43.86 -4.11 -55.77
C LEU A 6 43.98 -3.14 -54.59
N THR A 7 42.86 -2.62 -54.11
CA THR A 7 42.78 -1.87 -52.85
C THR A 7 42.37 -2.83 -51.73
N LEU A 8 43.20 -2.91 -50.67
CA LEU A 8 42.83 -3.52 -49.40
C LEU A 8 41.74 -2.66 -48.73
N LEU A 9 40.60 -3.26 -48.42
CA LEU A 9 39.61 -2.68 -47.51
C LEU A 9 40.00 -3.01 -46.06
N SER A 10 40.45 -1.99 -45.34
CA SER A 10 40.55 -2.02 -43.88
C SER A 10 39.16 -1.88 -43.26
N LEU A 11 38.62 -2.93 -42.65
CA LEU A 11 37.47 -2.82 -41.75
C LEU A 11 37.90 -2.13 -40.45
N SER A 12 37.51 -0.87 -40.26
CA SER A 12 37.54 -0.22 -38.95
C SER A 12 36.34 -0.68 -38.13
N LEU A 13 36.57 -1.55 -37.14
CA LEU A 13 35.60 -1.87 -36.09
C LEU A 13 35.39 -0.64 -35.22
N PHE A 14 34.27 0.05 -35.41
CA PHE A 14 33.79 1.06 -34.46
C PHE A 14 33.23 0.34 -33.22
N THR A 15 34.09 0.11 -32.23
CA THR A 15 33.65 -0.21 -30.87
C THR A 15 32.89 0.99 -30.31
N HIS A 16 31.55 0.93 -30.35
CA HIS A 16 30.72 1.82 -29.55
C HIS A 16 30.90 1.40 -28.10
N ALA A 17 31.74 2.12 -27.36
CA ALA A 17 31.74 2.05 -25.91
C ALA A 17 30.42 2.66 -25.44
N VAL A 18 29.40 1.81 -25.25
CA VAL A 18 28.18 2.20 -24.54
C VAL A 18 28.60 2.53 -23.11
N HIS A 19 28.73 3.81 -22.82
CA HIS A 19 28.84 4.27 -21.45
C HIS A 19 27.46 4.10 -20.83
N ALA A 20 27.26 3.00 -20.09
CA ALA A 20 26.12 2.86 -19.20
C ALA A 20 26.23 3.94 -18.13
N HIS A 21 25.56 5.07 -18.35
CA HIS A 21 25.34 6.05 -17.29
C HIS A 21 24.43 5.36 -16.26
N PRO A 22 24.76 5.34 -14.96
CA PRO A 22 23.83 4.81 -13.98
C PRO A 22 22.53 5.62 -14.08
N GLU A 23 21.44 4.97 -14.46
CA GLU A 23 20.13 5.61 -14.53
C GLU A 23 19.78 6.12 -13.13
N GLN A 24 19.61 7.43 -13.00
CA GLN A 24 19.09 7.99 -11.76
C GLN A 24 17.65 7.49 -11.58
N PRO A 25 17.26 7.04 -10.37
CA PRO A 25 15.90 6.60 -10.16
C PRO A 25 14.93 7.76 -10.43
N SER A 26 13.88 7.43 -11.18
CA SER A 26 12.75 8.30 -11.47
C SER A 26 12.12 8.82 -10.17
N LEU A 27 11.34 9.90 -10.26
CA LEU A 27 10.62 10.44 -9.10
C LEU A 27 9.76 9.36 -8.43
N MET A 28 9.09 8.51 -9.23
CA MET A 28 8.24 7.45 -8.69
C MET A 28 9.04 6.39 -7.94
N GLU A 29 10.21 6.00 -8.44
CA GLU A 29 11.09 5.05 -7.74
C GLU A 29 11.62 5.61 -6.43
N LYS A 30 11.83 6.94 -6.34
CA LYS A 30 12.24 7.61 -5.10
C LYS A 30 11.10 7.71 -4.09
N LEU A 31 9.89 8.04 -4.55
CA LEU A 31 8.71 8.18 -3.68
C LEU A 31 8.20 6.83 -3.19
N PHE A 32 8.25 5.81 -4.05
CA PHE A 32 7.70 4.48 -3.79
C PHE A 32 8.80 3.43 -3.79
N ASN A 33 9.56 3.38 -2.68
CA ASN A 33 10.47 2.28 -2.41
C ASN A 33 9.69 0.96 -2.48
N GLN A 34 10.00 0.12 -3.47
CA GLN A 34 9.25 -1.09 -3.76
C GLN A 34 9.30 -2.13 -2.63
N GLU A 35 10.36 -2.14 -1.82
CA GLU A 35 10.44 -3.01 -0.65
C GLU A 35 9.43 -2.57 0.43
N ALA A 36 9.37 -1.28 0.73
CA ALA A 36 8.43 -0.72 1.69
C ALA A 36 6.97 -0.85 1.19
N VAL A 37 6.73 -0.58 -0.10
CA VAL A 37 5.41 -0.81 -0.72
C VAL A 37 5.00 -2.28 -0.59
N LYS A 38 5.90 -3.21 -0.92
CA LYS A 38 5.62 -4.64 -0.81
C LYS A 38 5.29 -5.05 0.62
N ALA A 39 6.02 -4.54 1.61
CA ALA A 39 5.74 -4.82 3.01
C ALA A 39 4.32 -4.37 3.41
N VAL A 40 3.87 -3.21 2.94
CA VAL A 40 2.50 -2.73 3.19
C VAL A 40 1.45 -3.58 2.44
N ILE A 41 1.72 -3.99 1.20
CA ILE A 41 0.84 -4.91 0.45
C ILE A 41 0.69 -6.25 1.18
N ASP A 42 1.79 -6.78 1.74
CA ASP A 42 1.77 -8.01 2.53
C ASP A 42 0.92 -7.81 3.81
N VAL A 43 0.98 -6.65 4.47
CA VAL A 43 0.07 -6.29 5.58
C VAL A 43 -1.40 -6.23 5.13
N ALA A 44 -1.69 -5.66 3.95
CA ALA A 44 -3.05 -5.63 3.41
C ALA A 44 -3.57 -7.04 3.12
N PHE A 45 -2.72 -7.92 2.58
CA PHE A 45 -3.04 -9.31 2.34
C PHE A 45 -3.40 -10.04 3.63
N GLU A 46 -2.57 -9.91 4.67
CA GLU A 46 -2.82 -10.54 5.97
C GLU A 46 -4.09 -10.02 6.62
N THR A 47 -4.32 -8.70 6.57
CA THR A 47 -5.53 -8.08 7.10
C THR A 47 -6.78 -8.63 6.40
N LYS A 48 -6.74 -8.72 5.06
CA LYS A 48 -7.82 -9.36 4.27
C LYS A 48 -8.02 -10.82 4.65
N ASN A 49 -6.94 -11.60 4.79
CA ASN A 49 -7.02 -13.04 5.06
C ASN A 49 -7.63 -13.34 6.43
N VAL A 50 -7.25 -12.56 7.45
CA VAL A 50 -7.84 -12.68 8.78
C VAL A 50 -9.33 -12.33 8.75
N ARG A 51 -9.70 -11.19 8.16
CA ARG A 51 -11.11 -10.77 8.03
C ARG A 51 -11.94 -11.77 7.23
N TYR A 52 -11.38 -12.37 6.18
CA TYR A 52 -12.02 -13.44 5.42
C TYR A 52 -12.34 -14.64 6.32
N THR A 53 -11.39 -15.06 7.16
CA THR A 53 -11.58 -16.19 8.08
C THR A 53 -12.73 -15.93 9.05
N GLU A 54 -12.83 -14.71 9.60
CA GLU A 54 -13.94 -14.32 10.47
C GLU A 54 -15.29 -14.38 9.75
N PHE A 55 -15.35 -13.79 8.55
CA PHE A 55 -16.53 -13.81 7.69
C PHE A 55 -16.94 -15.23 7.33
N ALA A 56 -16.00 -16.05 6.85
CA ALA A 56 -16.26 -17.43 6.43
C ALA A 56 -16.76 -18.30 7.58
N THR A 57 -16.28 -18.05 8.80
CA THR A 57 -16.77 -18.75 10.00
C THR A 57 -18.25 -18.47 10.23
N LEU A 58 -18.67 -17.20 10.20
CA LEU A 58 -20.09 -16.84 10.36
C LEU A 58 -20.92 -17.27 9.15
N PHE A 59 -20.40 -17.16 7.93
CA PHE A 59 -21.06 -17.65 6.72
C PHE A 59 -21.42 -19.13 6.85
N ASN A 60 -20.45 -19.96 7.24
CA ASN A 60 -20.66 -21.40 7.42
C ASN A 60 -21.63 -21.70 8.58
N LEU A 61 -21.61 -20.92 9.66
CA LEU A 61 -22.59 -21.04 10.74
C LEU A 61 -24.00 -20.75 10.22
N CYS A 62 -24.20 -19.64 9.53
CA CYS A 62 -25.51 -19.19 9.07
C CYS A 62 -26.10 -20.06 7.96
N GLN A 63 -25.26 -20.76 7.20
CA GLN A 63 -25.73 -21.81 6.28
C GLN A 63 -26.32 -23.04 7.01
N LYS A 64 -25.83 -23.35 8.23
CA LYS A 64 -26.25 -24.52 9.00
C LYS A 64 -27.35 -24.20 10.01
N VAL A 65 -27.28 -23.03 10.63
CA VAL A 65 -28.18 -22.56 11.69
C VAL A 65 -28.58 -21.11 11.37
N PRO A 66 -29.49 -20.90 10.40
CA PRO A 66 -29.83 -19.57 9.89
C PRO A 66 -30.44 -18.65 10.96
N ASP A 67 -31.09 -19.22 11.97
CA ASP A 67 -31.75 -18.47 13.06
C ASP A 67 -30.82 -18.17 14.25
N SER A 68 -29.50 -18.44 14.12
CA SER A 68 -28.52 -18.05 15.13
C SER A 68 -28.49 -16.53 15.27
N GLU A 69 -28.41 -16.03 16.51
CA GLU A 69 -28.29 -14.59 16.81
C GLU A 69 -27.09 -13.92 16.11
N GLN A 70 -26.08 -14.71 15.71
CA GLN A 70 -24.90 -14.21 14.99
C GLN A 70 -25.14 -13.94 13.50
N CYS A 71 -26.28 -14.34 12.93
CA CYS A 71 -26.54 -14.28 11.48
C CYS A 71 -27.13 -12.96 10.96
N GLY A 72 -27.42 -12.02 11.86
CA GLY A 72 -27.79 -10.65 11.51
C GLY A 72 -26.59 -9.70 11.50
N GLU A 73 -26.62 -8.71 12.39
CA GLU A 73 -25.64 -7.60 12.41
C GLU A 73 -24.18 -8.06 12.49
N ALA A 74 -23.88 -9.09 13.29
CA ALA A 74 -22.53 -9.61 13.44
C ALA A 74 -21.99 -10.18 12.11
N TYR A 75 -22.79 -10.97 11.40
CA TYR A 75 -22.44 -11.49 10.08
C TYR A 75 -22.22 -10.36 9.07
N ASP A 76 -23.13 -9.39 9.01
CA ASP A 76 -23.03 -8.26 8.08
C ASP A 76 -21.80 -7.39 8.36
N ALA A 77 -21.47 -7.16 9.64
CA ALA A 77 -20.27 -6.43 10.02
C ALA A 77 -19.00 -7.18 9.58
N LYS A 78 -18.92 -8.51 9.78
CA LYS A 78 -17.77 -9.31 9.33
C LYS A 78 -17.65 -9.34 7.81
N ARG A 79 -18.77 -9.49 7.08
CA ARG A 79 -18.79 -9.41 5.61
C ARG A 79 -18.26 -8.07 5.13
N LYS A 80 -18.80 -6.96 5.65
CA LYS A 80 -18.37 -5.61 5.27
C LYS A 80 -16.89 -5.38 5.54
N ASN A 81 -16.40 -5.79 6.72
CA ASN A 81 -14.99 -5.64 7.07
C ASN A 81 -14.06 -6.44 6.15
N TYR A 82 -14.47 -7.66 5.76
CA TYR A 82 -13.76 -8.44 4.75
C TYR A 82 -13.76 -7.76 3.38
N GLU A 83 -14.92 -7.32 2.89
CA GLU A 83 -15.05 -6.68 1.58
C GLU A 83 -14.21 -5.39 1.47
N ILE A 84 -14.18 -4.58 2.54
CA ILE A 84 -13.33 -3.38 2.62
C ILE A 84 -11.84 -3.76 2.56
N ALA A 85 -11.40 -4.74 3.38
CA ALA A 85 -10.00 -5.16 3.39
C ALA A 85 -9.58 -5.79 2.06
N LYS A 86 -10.47 -6.56 1.43
CA LYS A 86 -10.27 -7.13 0.10
C LYS A 86 -10.12 -6.04 -0.96
N ALA A 87 -11.05 -5.08 -0.99
CA ALA A 87 -11.01 -3.99 -1.95
C ALA A 87 -9.71 -3.18 -1.81
N ASN A 88 -9.29 -2.86 -0.59
CA ASN A 88 -8.03 -2.15 -0.35
C ASN A 88 -6.81 -2.92 -0.89
N HIS A 89 -6.70 -4.21 -0.59
CA HIS A 89 -5.61 -5.06 -1.11
C HIS A 89 -5.62 -5.13 -2.64
N ASP A 90 -6.78 -5.33 -3.26
CA ASP A 90 -6.89 -5.46 -4.71
C ASP A 90 -6.53 -4.14 -5.41
N VAL A 91 -6.98 -3.00 -4.87
CA VAL A 91 -6.65 -1.68 -5.42
C VAL A 91 -5.17 -1.34 -5.22
N LEU A 92 -4.54 -1.75 -4.12
CA LEU A 92 -3.09 -1.62 -3.93
C LEU A 92 -2.31 -2.35 -5.03
N LEU A 93 -2.70 -3.58 -5.37
CA LEU A 93 -2.04 -4.34 -6.44
C LEU A 93 -2.18 -3.64 -7.80
N MET A 94 -3.36 -3.08 -8.09
CA MET A 94 -3.57 -2.30 -9.32
C MET A 94 -2.73 -1.02 -9.31
N ALA A 95 -2.80 -0.23 -8.24
CA ALA A 95 -2.12 1.05 -8.12
C ALA A 95 -0.59 0.92 -8.12
N ASN A 96 -0.04 -0.23 -7.68
CA ASN A 96 1.41 -0.47 -7.73
C ASN A 96 1.93 -0.76 -9.14
N HIS A 97 1.08 -0.87 -10.16
CA HIS A 97 1.54 -0.98 -11.53
C HIS A 97 2.26 0.31 -11.97
N PRO A 98 3.35 0.25 -12.76
CA PRO A 98 4.10 1.44 -13.17
C PRO A 98 3.25 2.53 -13.85
N GLU A 99 2.18 2.13 -14.53
CA GLU A 99 1.23 3.03 -15.20
C GLU A 99 0.34 3.82 -14.22
N PHE A 100 0.16 3.32 -12.99
CA PHE A 100 -0.80 3.86 -12.02
C PHE A 100 -0.17 4.40 -10.74
N ILE A 101 1.09 4.03 -10.45
CA ILE A 101 1.74 4.40 -9.19
C ILE A 101 1.89 5.92 -9.00
N GLY A 102 2.00 6.64 -10.12
CA GLY A 102 2.06 8.10 -10.15
C GLY A 102 0.71 8.82 -10.24
N LEU A 103 -0.42 8.12 -10.10
CA LEU A 103 -1.73 8.76 -10.13
C LEU A 103 -1.89 9.70 -8.93
N LEU A 104 -2.25 10.95 -9.23
CA LEU A 104 -2.62 11.93 -8.21
C LEU A 104 -3.97 11.57 -7.60
N MET A 105 -4.09 11.77 -6.29
CA MET A 105 -5.35 11.59 -5.59
C MET A 105 -6.30 12.74 -5.95
N PRO A 106 -7.54 12.46 -6.41
CA PRO A 106 -8.53 13.50 -6.61
C PRO A 106 -8.87 14.20 -5.28
N PRO A 107 -8.99 15.54 -5.23
CA PRO A 107 -9.34 16.26 -4.01
C PRO A 107 -10.65 15.80 -3.36
N SER A 108 -11.60 15.31 -4.16
CA SER A 108 -12.87 14.72 -3.67
C SER A 108 -12.67 13.53 -2.74
N ASN A 109 -11.52 12.86 -2.80
CA ASN A 109 -11.21 11.68 -2.01
C ASN A 109 -10.34 12.00 -0.79
N TYR A 110 -9.86 13.25 -0.64
CA TYR A 110 -9.07 13.66 0.52
C TYR A 110 -9.76 13.39 1.86
N PRO A 111 -11.11 13.50 2.00
CA PRO A 111 -11.78 13.14 3.26
C PRO A 111 -11.46 11.71 3.75
N GLU A 112 -11.25 10.74 2.86
CA GLU A 112 -10.89 9.38 3.25
C GLU A 112 -9.47 9.31 3.83
N LEU A 113 -8.51 9.97 3.20
CA LEU A 113 -7.14 10.09 3.72
C LEU A 113 -7.12 10.86 5.04
N THR A 114 -7.86 11.97 5.13
CA THR A 114 -7.98 12.77 6.35
C THR A 114 -8.56 11.93 7.50
N HIS A 115 -9.59 11.13 7.23
CA HIS A 115 -10.15 10.22 8.22
C HIS A 115 -9.10 9.21 8.71
N ALA A 116 -8.39 8.55 7.79
CA ALA A 116 -7.36 7.58 8.14
C ALA A 116 -6.24 8.20 8.99
N LEU A 117 -5.75 9.39 8.60
CA LEU A 117 -4.74 10.13 9.35
C LEU A 117 -5.22 10.58 10.74
N LYS A 118 -6.49 10.93 10.90
CA LYS A 118 -7.08 11.21 12.23
C LYS A 118 -7.12 9.95 13.09
N VAL A 119 -7.64 8.85 12.54
CA VAL A 119 -7.74 7.55 13.23
C VAL A 119 -6.35 7.08 13.70
N LEU A 120 -5.34 7.24 12.86
CA LEU A 120 -3.95 6.87 13.16
C LEU A 120 -3.20 7.90 14.05
N GLY A 121 -3.85 9.00 14.45
CA GLY A 121 -3.26 10.00 15.35
C GLY A 121 -2.28 10.98 14.71
N TYR A 122 -2.25 11.06 13.38
CA TYR A 122 -1.45 12.01 12.60
C TYR A 122 -2.14 13.36 12.38
N LEU A 123 -3.46 13.40 12.55
CA LEU A 123 -4.27 14.61 12.58
C LEU A 123 -5.11 14.64 13.85
N ASN A 124 -5.41 15.83 14.35
CA ASN A 124 -6.32 15.98 15.49
C ASN A 124 -7.75 15.53 15.08
N PRO A 125 -8.35 14.55 15.78
CA PRO A 125 -9.69 14.06 15.45
C PRO A 125 -10.76 15.16 15.51
N ASP A 126 -10.61 16.15 16.39
CA ASP A 126 -11.61 17.19 16.69
C ASP A 126 -11.59 18.39 15.72
N LEU A 127 -10.66 18.42 14.76
CA LEU A 127 -10.61 19.50 13.76
C LEU A 127 -11.51 19.18 12.57
N ASP A 128 -12.61 19.91 12.42
CA ASP A 128 -13.56 19.69 11.32
C ASP A 128 -13.10 20.27 9.97
N ASP A 129 -12.43 21.43 9.98
CA ASP A 129 -11.97 22.12 8.76
C ASP A 129 -10.46 21.98 8.57
N ILE A 130 -10.04 20.82 8.04
CA ILE A 130 -8.63 20.53 7.74
C ILE A 130 -8.30 20.97 6.31
N LYS A 131 -7.34 21.88 6.19
CA LYS A 131 -6.84 22.37 4.91
C LYS A 131 -5.91 21.36 4.24
N ASN A 132 -5.81 21.44 2.91
CA ASN A 132 -5.00 20.51 2.10
C ASN A 132 -3.51 20.47 2.49
N ASP A 133 -2.95 21.61 2.89
CA ASP A 133 -1.56 21.73 3.36
C ASP A 133 -1.34 20.99 4.69
N GLN A 134 -2.34 20.99 5.57
CA GLN A 134 -2.32 20.21 6.82
C GLN A 134 -2.41 18.70 6.54
N VAL A 135 -3.25 18.29 5.58
CA VAL A 135 -3.32 16.88 5.14
C VAL A 135 -1.97 16.43 4.56
N LEU A 136 -1.37 17.23 3.66
CA LEU A 136 -0.07 16.91 3.08
C LEU A 136 1.04 16.85 4.14
N SER A 137 1.03 17.76 5.12
CA SER A 137 2.00 17.77 6.22
C SER A 137 1.88 16.51 7.09
N ALA A 138 0.66 16.11 7.45
CA ALA A 138 0.41 14.89 8.20
C ALA A 138 0.79 13.63 7.41
N LEU A 139 0.48 13.61 6.10
CA LEU A 139 0.90 12.53 5.22
C LEU A 139 2.43 12.43 5.16
N ASN A 140 3.16 13.53 4.99
CA ASN A 140 4.62 13.50 4.94
C ASN A 140 5.24 13.00 6.26
N TYR A 141 4.64 13.37 7.39
CA TYR A 141 5.06 12.83 8.67
C TYR A 141 4.79 11.31 8.77
N TRP A 142 3.67 10.82 8.25
CA TRP A 142 3.39 9.39 8.12
C TRP A 142 4.40 8.67 7.23
N LEU A 143 4.69 9.23 6.04
CA LEU A 143 5.63 8.67 5.06
C LEU A 143 7.02 8.50 5.67
N LYS A 144 7.51 9.55 6.34
CA LYS A 144 8.81 9.54 7.02
C LYS A 144 8.90 8.49 8.13
N LYS A 145 7.79 8.24 8.86
CA LYS A 145 7.74 7.20 9.91
C LYS A 145 7.79 5.78 9.35
N HIS A 146 7.49 5.62 8.06
CA HIS A 146 7.39 4.33 7.37
C HIS A 146 8.45 4.18 6.27
N ASP A 147 9.57 4.90 6.37
CA ASP A 147 10.71 4.83 5.45
C ASP A 147 10.37 5.15 3.98
N PHE A 148 9.34 5.96 3.75
CA PHE A 148 9.05 6.58 2.45
C PHE A 148 9.63 7.98 2.35
N SER A 149 9.92 8.41 1.12
CA SER A 149 10.31 9.79 0.85
C SER A 149 9.11 10.73 1.03
N GLU A 150 9.38 11.95 1.50
CA GLU A 150 8.39 13.01 1.51
C GLU A 150 8.00 13.39 0.07
N THR A 151 6.80 13.97 -0.07
CA THR A 151 6.19 14.33 -1.35
C THR A 151 5.60 15.74 -1.31
N GLU A 152 5.57 16.39 -2.46
CA GLU A 152 4.88 17.67 -2.67
C GLU A 152 3.41 17.47 -3.11
N GLN A 153 3.06 16.25 -3.49
CA GLN A 153 1.74 15.88 -4.01
C GLN A 153 1.17 14.66 -3.31
N ILE A 154 -0.16 14.62 -3.14
CA ILE A 154 -0.85 13.46 -2.59
C ILE A 154 -1.16 12.50 -3.74
N TYR A 155 -0.43 11.41 -3.80
CA TYR A 155 -0.66 10.32 -4.74
C TYR A 155 -1.71 9.35 -4.20
N PHE A 156 -2.50 8.77 -5.10
CA PHE A 156 -3.51 7.77 -4.73
C PHE A 156 -2.88 6.58 -4.00
N MET A 157 -1.69 6.15 -4.42
CA MET A 157 -0.94 5.09 -3.75
C MET A 157 -0.62 5.43 -2.28
N HIS A 158 -0.22 6.67 -1.97
CA HIS A 158 0.00 7.09 -0.57
C HIS A 158 -1.26 6.91 0.28
N ALA A 159 -2.42 7.29 -0.25
CA ALA A 159 -3.69 7.14 0.49
C ALA A 159 -4.03 5.67 0.78
N LEU A 160 -3.77 4.77 -0.17
CA LEU A 160 -3.96 3.33 0.02
C LEU A 160 -3.00 2.74 1.06
N LEU A 161 -1.75 3.21 1.09
CA LEU A 161 -0.76 2.78 2.08
C LEU A 161 -1.20 3.18 3.50
N VAL A 162 -1.65 4.43 3.69
CA VAL A 162 -2.18 4.92 4.98
C VAL A 162 -3.45 4.14 5.37
N ARG A 163 -4.38 3.95 4.43
CA ARG A 163 -5.61 3.16 4.66
C ARG A 163 -5.31 1.73 5.10
N THR A 164 -4.22 1.14 4.60
CA THR A 164 -3.81 -0.20 4.99
C THR A 164 -3.39 -0.28 6.46
N GLU A 165 -2.65 0.72 6.96
CA GLU A 165 -2.31 0.77 8.37
C GLU A 165 -3.56 0.95 9.24
N GLU A 166 -4.48 1.82 8.82
CA GLU A 166 -5.75 2.04 9.54
C GLU A 166 -6.56 0.74 9.67
N LEU A 167 -6.72 -0.01 8.58
CA LEU A 167 -7.45 -1.28 8.58
C LEU A 167 -6.75 -2.34 9.45
N SER A 168 -5.42 -2.36 9.43
CA SER A 168 -4.60 -3.25 10.28
C SER A 168 -4.72 -2.88 11.76
N MET A 169 -4.79 -1.59 12.09
CA MET A 169 -5.01 -1.10 13.45
C MET A 169 -6.41 -1.48 13.95
N GLN A 170 -7.45 -1.26 13.15
CA GLN A 170 -8.82 -1.67 13.46
C GLN A 170 -8.94 -3.19 13.67
N LEU A 171 -8.14 -3.99 12.96
CA LEU A 171 -8.06 -5.44 13.19
C LEU A 171 -7.48 -5.75 14.58
N LYS A 172 -6.36 -5.13 14.95
CA LYS A 172 -5.72 -5.31 16.26
C LYS A 172 -6.64 -4.87 17.40
N GLU A 173 -7.30 -3.73 17.26
CA GLU A 173 -8.23 -3.19 18.27
C GLU A 173 -9.46 -4.07 18.46
N SER A 174 -9.90 -4.77 17.41
CA SER A 174 -10.98 -5.76 17.51
C SER A 174 -10.57 -7.05 18.25
N GLY A 175 -9.33 -7.14 18.76
CA GLY A 175 -8.84 -8.26 19.57
C GLY A 175 -8.47 -9.52 18.77
N ILE A 176 -8.49 -9.44 17.43
CA ILE A 176 -8.19 -10.57 16.55
C ILE A 176 -6.70 -10.59 16.21
N LYS A 177 -6.06 -11.75 16.37
CA LYS A 177 -4.64 -11.96 16.11
C LYS A 177 -4.41 -12.37 14.65
N ARG A 178 -3.34 -11.83 14.03
CA ARG A 178 -2.80 -12.34 12.76
C ARG A 178 -2.13 -13.70 12.99
N ASN A 179 -2.23 -14.61 12.03
CA ASN A 179 -1.77 -15.98 12.21
C ASN A 179 -0.24 -16.17 12.24
N ASP A 180 0.55 -15.12 12.00
CA ASP A 180 2.01 -15.20 12.11
C ASP A 180 2.58 -14.05 12.94
N GLN A 181 2.74 -14.29 14.24
CA GLN A 181 3.89 -13.77 14.99
C GLN A 181 4.11 -14.61 16.26
N PRO A 182 5.27 -15.29 16.41
CA PRO A 182 5.63 -15.91 17.68
C PRO A 182 5.75 -14.81 18.73
N SER A 183 5.15 -15.07 19.89
CA SER A 183 5.16 -14.18 21.04
C SER A 183 6.60 -13.91 21.49
N THR A 184 7.20 -12.79 21.07
CA THR A 184 8.39 -12.23 21.73
C THR A 184 7.96 -11.32 22.88
N THR A 185 7.10 -11.84 23.76
CA THR A 185 6.97 -11.28 25.10
C THR A 185 8.07 -11.89 25.94
N ASN A 186 9.12 -11.09 26.13
CA ASN A 186 10.23 -11.28 27.05
C ASN A 186 9.75 -11.83 28.42
N PRO A 187 10.40 -12.86 28.98
CA PRO A 187 10.07 -13.38 30.30
C PRO A 187 10.53 -12.41 31.39
N GLU A 188 9.84 -12.46 32.52
CA GLU A 188 10.31 -12.04 33.85
C GLU A 188 10.52 -10.53 34.08
N ARG A 189 9.48 -9.92 34.67
CA ARG A 189 9.65 -8.85 35.65
C ARG A 189 9.74 -9.52 37.03
N VAL A 190 10.95 -9.60 37.58
CA VAL A 190 11.25 -9.69 39.02
C VAL A 190 12.13 -8.51 39.36
#